data_AF-A0A1Z5KAD9-F1
#
_entry.id   AF-A0A1Z5KAD9-F1
#
_cell.length_a   1.000
_cell.length_b   1.000
_cell.length_c   1.000
_cell.angle_alpha   90.00
_cell.angle_beta   90.00
_cell.angle_gamma   90.00
#
_symmetry.space_group_name_H-M   'P 1'
#
loop_
_entity.id
_entity.type
_entity.pdbx_description
1 polymer ?
#
loop_
_entity_poly.entity_id
_entity_poly.type
_entity_poly.pdbx_seq_one_letter_code
_entity_poly.pdbx_strand_id
1 'polypeptide(L)'
;MSDEEDERYDDEVPQQVADLASASVPLNLKTVRACKRCGLLKTQGQFYDEGCENCPFLEMTDNVERVNSCTTAFFEGTAAVMDPGESWAAKWIRVDNYLPGVYAITVTGQLDRDVEEDLENRGIRWRCRPANSA
;
A
#
# COMPACT_ATOMS: atom_id res chain seq x y z
N MET A 1 -20.35 -43.48 -23.05
CA MET A 1 -21.23 -42.31 -23.22
C MET A 1 -21.22 -41.59 -21.90
N SER A 2 -20.55 -40.47 -21.70
CA SER A 2 -19.54 -39.71 -22.43
C SER A 2 -19.04 -38.77 -21.33
N ASP A 3 -17.75 -38.80 -21.05
CA ASP A 3 -17.09 -37.91 -20.11
C ASP A 3 -17.38 -36.47 -20.56
N GLU A 4 -18.18 -35.74 -19.79
CA GLU A 4 -18.41 -34.31 -20.02
C GLU A 4 -17.17 -33.58 -19.52
N GLU A 5 -16.42 -33.08 -20.49
CA GLU A 5 -15.17 -32.33 -20.34
C GLU A 5 -15.40 -31.11 -19.44
N ASP A 6 -14.79 -31.14 -18.26
CA ASP A 6 -14.58 -30.00 -17.37
C ASP A 6 -13.59 -29.03 -18.05
N GLU A 7 -14.07 -28.30 -19.05
CA GLU A 7 -13.37 -27.17 -19.67
C GLU A 7 -13.25 -26.05 -18.64
N ARG A 8 -12.23 -26.17 -17.78
CA ARG A 8 -11.69 -25.07 -16.99
C ARG A 8 -11.39 -23.92 -17.96
N TYR A 9 -12.19 -22.88 -17.86
CA TYR A 9 -12.02 -21.62 -18.58
C TYR A 9 -10.71 -20.98 -18.09
N ASP A 10 -9.61 -21.22 -18.80
CA ASP A 10 -8.34 -20.53 -18.59
C ASP A 10 -8.55 -19.07 -19.01
N ASP A 11 -8.92 -18.23 -18.04
CA ASP A 11 -9.04 -16.78 -18.19
C ASP A 11 -7.63 -16.23 -18.45
N GLU A 12 -7.23 -16.15 -19.73
CA GLU A 12 -5.96 -15.57 -20.13
C GLU A 12 -5.90 -14.11 -19.67
N VAL A 13 -5.11 -13.87 -18.62
CA VAL A 13 -4.88 -12.54 -18.08
C VAL A 13 -4.31 -11.67 -19.21
N PRO A 14 -4.96 -10.55 -19.57
CA PRO A 14 -4.43 -9.68 -20.62
C PRO A 14 -2.98 -9.28 -20.33
N GLN A 15 -2.12 -9.25 -21.36
CA GLN A 15 -0.69 -8.95 -21.19
C GLN A 15 -0.43 -7.65 -20.42
N GLN A 16 -1.30 -6.66 -20.61
CA GLN A 16 -1.27 -5.37 -19.90
C GLN A 16 -1.39 -5.50 -18.38
N VAL A 17 -2.10 -6.52 -17.87
CA VAL A 17 -2.24 -6.78 -16.43
C VAL A 17 -1.01 -7.53 -15.88
N ALA A 18 -0.32 -8.31 -16.71
CA ALA A 18 0.91 -9.01 -16.33
C ALA A 18 2.13 -8.09 -16.24
N ASP A 19 2.16 -7.03 -17.05
CA ASP A 19 3.29 -6.09 -17.12
C ASP A 19 3.24 -5.00 -16.04
N LEU A 20 2.13 -4.87 -15.30
CA LEU A 20 1.99 -3.92 -14.20
C LEU A 20 2.72 -4.42 -12.95
N ALA A 21 3.85 -3.79 -12.62
CA ALA A 21 4.49 -3.95 -11.31
C ALA A 21 3.46 -3.65 -10.22
N SER A 22 3.21 -4.59 -9.31
CA SER A 22 2.22 -4.45 -8.22
C SER A 22 2.89 -4.50 -6.85
N ALA A 23 2.33 -3.77 -5.89
CA ALA A 23 2.74 -3.88 -4.51
C ALA A 23 2.15 -5.14 -3.87
N SER A 24 2.89 -5.77 -2.97
CA SER A 24 2.43 -6.97 -2.26
C SER A 24 1.13 -6.69 -1.49
N VAL A 25 0.12 -7.53 -1.68
CA VAL A 25 -1.15 -7.46 -0.94
C VAL A 25 -0.98 -8.01 0.50
N PRO A 26 -1.76 -7.55 1.49
CA PRO A 26 -1.71 -8.10 2.85
C PRO A 26 -1.94 -9.62 2.84
N LEU A 27 -0.98 -10.40 3.36
CA LEU A 27 -1.09 -11.88 3.41
C LEU A 27 -2.23 -12.37 4.30
N ASN A 28 -2.60 -11.56 5.30
CA ASN A 28 -3.72 -11.82 6.19
C ASN A 28 -4.20 -10.50 6.81
N LEU A 29 -5.34 -10.54 7.50
CA LEU A 29 -5.94 -9.37 8.14
C LEU A 29 -5.38 -9.06 9.53
N LYS A 30 -4.53 -9.93 10.09
CA LYS A 30 -3.92 -9.68 11.41
C LYS A 30 -2.73 -8.76 11.23
N THR A 31 -2.54 -7.82 12.16
CA THR A 31 -1.39 -6.91 12.17
C THR A 31 -1.19 -6.14 10.86
N VAL A 32 -2.27 -5.84 10.14
CA VAL A 32 -2.24 -4.97 8.96
C VAL A 32 -1.94 -3.54 9.40
N ARG A 33 -1.06 -2.87 8.65
CA ARG A 33 -0.65 -1.50 8.91
C ARG A 33 -0.71 -0.70 7.61
N ALA A 34 -0.93 0.59 7.74
CA ALA A 34 -0.83 1.55 6.64
C ALA A 34 0.51 2.28 6.69
N CYS A 35 1.20 2.38 5.56
CA CYS A 35 2.33 3.28 5.42
C CYS A 35 1.86 4.73 5.64
N LYS A 36 2.45 5.43 6.61
CA LYS A 36 2.08 6.82 6.96
C LYS A 36 2.34 7.78 5.79
N ARG A 37 3.30 7.47 4.92
CA ARG A 37 3.60 8.24 3.69
C ARG A 37 2.53 8.01 2.61
N CYS A 38 2.43 6.80 2.05
CA CYS A 38 1.64 6.55 0.84
C CYS A 38 0.26 5.93 1.09
N GLY A 39 0.01 5.38 2.29
CA GLY A 39 -1.22 4.70 2.63
C GLY A 39 -1.33 3.24 2.15
N LEU A 40 -0.26 2.67 1.57
CA LEU A 40 -0.22 1.25 1.20
C LEU A 40 -0.44 0.38 2.45
N LEU A 41 -1.25 -0.66 2.30
CA LEU A 41 -1.58 -1.64 3.33
C LEU A 41 -0.80 -2.94 3.10
N LYS A 42 -0.05 -3.36 4.12
CA LYS A 42 0.63 -4.66 4.21
C LYS A 42 0.59 -5.15 5.65
N THR A 43 0.90 -6.42 5.89
CA THR A 43 1.14 -6.89 7.27
C THR A 43 2.44 -6.30 7.79
N GLN A 44 2.58 -6.21 9.12
CA GLN A 44 3.82 -5.74 9.74
C GLN A 44 5.05 -6.56 9.29
N GLY A 45 4.92 -7.89 9.19
CA GLY A 45 5.98 -8.77 8.69
C GLY A 45 6.38 -8.41 7.27
N GLN A 46 5.42 -8.22 6.37
CA GLN A 46 5.73 -7.83 4.98
C GLN A 46 6.44 -6.46 4.87
N PHE A 47 6.14 -5.50 5.75
CA PHE A 47 6.92 -4.25 5.78
C PHE A 47 8.34 -4.45 6.28
N TYR A 48 8.57 -5.39 7.20
CA TYR A 48 9.89 -5.74 7.69
C TYR A 48 10.71 -6.52 6.64
N ASP A 49 10.08 -7.45 5.93
CA ASP A 49 10.76 -8.31 4.94
C ASP A 49 11.02 -7.56 3.61
N GLU A 50 10.05 -6.79 3.13
CA GLU A 50 10.07 -6.22 1.76
C GLU A 50 10.10 -4.68 1.75
N GLY A 51 9.84 -4.03 2.88
CA GLY A 51 9.65 -2.59 2.93
C GLY A 51 8.35 -2.13 2.26
N CYS A 52 8.32 -0.86 1.85
CA CYS A 52 7.23 -0.27 1.08
C CYS A 52 7.71 0.05 -0.33
N GLU A 53 7.05 -0.56 -1.31
CA GLU A 53 7.36 -0.48 -2.74
C GLU A 53 7.21 0.95 -3.28
N ASN A 54 6.28 1.73 -2.71
CA ASN A 54 6.09 3.14 -3.07
C ASN A 54 7.03 4.10 -2.34
N CYS A 55 7.70 3.62 -1.28
CA CYS A 55 8.51 4.46 -0.37
C CYS A 55 9.83 3.77 0.02
N PRO A 56 10.68 3.36 -0.94
CA PRO A 56 11.92 2.63 -0.63
C PRO A 56 12.87 3.46 0.24
N PHE A 57 12.81 4.79 0.15
CA PHE A 57 13.58 5.74 0.97
C PHE A 57 13.24 5.72 2.47
N LEU A 58 12.19 5.02 2.91
CA LEU A 58 11.90 4.88 4.34
C LEU A 58 12.76 3.80 5.01
N GLU A 59 13.43 2.95 4.24
CA GLU A 59 14.43 1.98 4.71
C GLU A 59 13.91 1.08 5.85
N MET A 60 12.72 0.52 5.66
CA MET A 60 12.03 -0.30 6.67
C MET A 60 12.52 -1.75 6.74
N THR A 61 13.19 -2.23 5.70
CA THR A 61 13.67 -3.62 5.62
C THR A 61 14.61 -3.94 6.76
N ASP A 62 14.42 -5.10 7.39
CA ASP A 62 15.21 -5.58 8.54
C ASP A 62 15.20 -4.63 9.77
N ASN A 63 14.29 -3.66 9.82
CA ASN A 63 14.24 -2.64 10.86
C ASN A 63 12.82 -2.47 11.45
N VAL A 64 12.52 -3.19 12.53
CA VAL A 64 11.19 -3.20 13.17
C VAL A 64 10.83 -1.84 13.74
N GLU A 65 11.79 -1.12 14.31
CA GLU A 65 11.61 0.24 14.83
C GLU A 65 11.18 1.18 13.71
N ARG A 66 11.84 1.10 12.54
CA ARG A 66 11.50 1.90 11.36
C ARG A 66 10.14 1.54 10.78
N VAL A 67 9.78 0.25 10.76
CA VAL A 67 8.42 -0.18 10.40
C VAL A 67 7.40 0.47 11.33
N ASN A 68 7.62 0.43 12.64
CA ASN A 68 6.69 1.00 13.63
C ASN A 68 6.58 2.53 13.53
N SER A 69 7.69 3.24 13.26
CA SER A 69 7.67 4.70 13.12
C SER A 69 7.05 5.15 11.79
N CYS A 70 7.22 4.39 10.72
CA CYS A 70 6.77 4.75 9.37
C CYS A 70 5.38 4.20 9.00
N THR A 71 4.77 3.35 9.85
CA THR A 71 3.45 2.73 9.59
C THR A 71 2.52 2.83 10.81
N THR A 72 1.22 2.72 10.60
CA THR A 72 0.20 2.81 11.65
C THR A 72 -0.83 1.69 11.54
N ALA A 73 -1.32 1.18 12.67
CA ALA A 73 -2.48 0.29 12.69
C ALA A 73 -3.81 1.08 12.66
N PHE A 74 -3.77 2.40 12.83
CA PHE A 74 -4.94 3.27 12.83
C PHE A 74 -5.18 3.80 11.42
N PHE A 75 -6.02 3.12 10.67
CA PHE A 75 -6.48 3.53 9.35
C PHE A 75 -7.94 3.15 9.16
N GLU A 76 -8.63 3.85 8.25
CA GLU A 76 -10.04 3.61 7.98
C GLU A 76 -10.29 3.51 6.48
N GLY A 77 -11.18 2.59 6.11
CA GLY A 77 -11.51 2.30 4.72
C GLY A 77 -10.36 1.63 3.96
N THR A 78 -10.70 0.68 3.10
CA THR A 78 -9.73 -0.04 2.27
C THR A 78 -10.17 0.02 0.82
N ALA A 79 -9.23 0.32 -0.07
CA ALA A 79 -9.42 0.32 -1.51
C ALA A 79 -8.37 -0.57 -2.18
N ALA A 80 -8.80 -1.62 -2.87
CA ALA A 80 -7.94 -2.37 -3.78
C ALA A 80 -7.90 -1.63 -5.11
N VAL A 81 -6.73 -1.10 -5.48
CA VAL A 81 -6.52 -0.31 -6.68
C VAL A 81 -5.74 -1.15 -7.68
N MET A 82 -6.38 -1.49 -8.80
CA MET A 82 -5.80 -2.35 -9.85
C MET A 82 -5.16 -1.53 -10.98
N ASP A 83 -5.80 -0.42 -11.37
CA ASP A 83 -5.25 0.55 -12.32
C ASP A 83 -5.30 1.97 -11.72
N PRO A 84 -4.22 2.40 -11.04
CA PRO A 84 -4.16 3.71 -10.39
C PRO A 84 -4.29 4.89 -11.38
N GLY A 85 -3.75 4.76 -12.60
CA GLY A 85 -3.70 5.86 -13.58
C GLY A 85 -5.07 6.22 -14.15
N GLU A 86 -5.90 5.20 -14.38
CA GLU A 86 -7.25 5.38 -14.95
C GLU A 86 -8.36 5.48 -13.88
N SER A 87 -8.10 5.05 -12.64
CA SER A 87 -9.13 5.03 -11.59
C SER A 87 -9.45 6.41 -11.01
N TRP A 88 -10.71 6.83 -11.12
CA TRP A 88 -11.23 8.00 -10.41
C TRP A 88 -11.09 7.86 -8.88
N ALA A 89 -11.34 6.65 -8.35
CA ALA A 89 -11.23 6.40 -6.91
C ALA A 89 -9.77 6.57 -6.45
N ALA A 90 -8.79 6.11 -7.25
CA ALA A 90 -7.37 6.31 -6.96
C ALA A 90 -7.00 7.80 -6.94
N LYS A 91 -7.49 8.58 -7.91
CA LYS A 91 -7.31 10.04 -7.96
C LYS A 91 -7.95 10.73 -6.75
N TRP A 92 -9.15 10.29 -6.34
CA TRP A 92 -9.85 10.83 -5.18
C TRP A 92 -9.03 10.68 -3.89
N ILE A 93 -8.46 9.50 -3.66
CA ILE A 93 -7.62 9.23 -2.48
C ILE A 93 -6.11 9.52 -2.68
N ARG A 94 -5.74 10.13 -3.82
CA ARG A 94 -4.37 10.56 -4.18
C ARG A 94 -3.33 9.42 -4.22
N VAL A 95 -3.71 8.28 -4.80
CA VAL A 95 -2.82 7.13 -5.03
C VAL A 95 -2.66 6.79 -6.52
N ASP A 96 -3.11 7.69 -7.40
CA ASP A 96 -3.10 7.55 -8.86
C ASP A 96 -1.70 7.46 -9.49
N ASN A 97 -0.65 7.81 -8.74
CA ASN A 97 0.75 7.72 -9.16
C ASN A 97 1.54 6.64 -8.39
N TYR A 98 0.84 5.73 -7.70
CA TYR A 98 1.45 4.61 -6.97
C TYR A 98 1.22 3.29 -7.71
N LEU A 99 1.89 2.23 -7.25
CA LEU A 99 1.70 0.89 -7.81
C LEU A 99 0.27 0.38 -7.53
N PRO A 100 -0.28 -0.49 -8.40
CA PRO A 100 -1.43 -1.31 -8.05
C PRO A 100 -1.23 -2.00 -6.70
N GLY A 101 -2.25 -1.99 -5.84
CA GLY A 101 -2.13 -2.49 -4.48
C GLY A 101 -3.34 -2.15 -3.61
N VAL A 102 -3.25 -2.47 -2.32
CA VAL A 102 -4.31 -2.19 -1.34
C VAL A 102 -3.96 -0.96 -0.53
N TYR A 103 -4.84 0.03 -0.48
CA TYR A 103 -4.60 1.33 0.16
C TYR A 103 -5.67 1.66 1.20
N ALA A 104 -5.26 2.38 2.24
CA ALA A 104 -6.18 3.01 3.18
C ALA A 104 -6.83 4.26 2.57
N ILE A 105 -8.09 4.53 2.90
CA ILE A 105 -8.77 5.78 2.54
C ILE A 105 -8.30 6.91 3.47
N THR A 106 -8.29 6.65 4.78
CA THR A 106 -7.79 7.57 5.81
C THR A 106 -6.67 6.90 6.60
N VAL A 107 -5.62 7.65 6.90
CA VAL A 107 -4.47 7.16 7.67
C VAL A 107 -4.28 8.07 8.88
N THR A 108 -4.35 7.51 10.08
CA THR A 108 -4.23 8.26 11.33
C THR A 108 -2.88 7.99 11.98
N GLY A 109 -2.15 9.06 12.26
CA GLY A 109 -0.85 9.00 12.92
C GLY A 109 0.01 10.22 12.65
N GLN A 110 1.18 10.22 13.27
CA GLN A 110 2.22 11.22 13.09
C GLN A 110 3.53 10.48 12.78
N LEU A 111 4.37 11.09 11.94
CA LEU A 111 5.72 10.60 11.68
C LEU A 111 6.66 11.11 12.78
N ASP A 112 7.71 10.36 13.06
CA ASP A 112 8.74 10.83 13.97
C ASP A 112 9.50 12.00 13.31
N ARG A 113 10.02 12.92 14.13
CA ARG A 113 10.58 14.19 13.66
C ARG A 113 11.73 14.01 12.65
N ASP A 114 12.56 12.99 12.86
CA ASP A 114 13.64 12.64 11.92
C ASP A 114 13.09 12.25 10.55
N VAL A 115 12.00 11.47 10.52
CA VAL A 115 11.33 11.07 9.26
C VAL A 115 10.67 12.28 8.61
N GLU A 116 10.01 13.15 9.38
CA GLU A 116 9.40 14.38 8.86
C GLU A 116 10.45 15.29 8.21
N GLU A 117 11.56 15.56 8.91
CA GLU A 117 12.66 16.38 8.38
C GLU A 117 13.27 15.78 7.11
N ASP A 118 13.48 14.45 7.05
CA ASP A 118 13.97 13.76 5.86
C ASP A 118 13.02 13.88 4.66
N LEU A 119 11.71 13.77 4.88
CA LEU A 119 10.71 13.90 3.83
C LEU A 119 10.59 15.34 3.34
N GLU A 120 10.59 16.31 4.25
CA GLU A 120 10.55 17.74 3.93
C GLU A 120 11.77 18.16 3.10
N ASN A 121 12.97 17.72 3.49
CA ASN A 121 14.21 17.97 2.74
C ASN A 121 14.16 17.43 1.31
N ARG A 122 13.41 16.34 1.09
CA ARG A 122 13.19 15.73 -0.24
C ARG A 122 11.96 16.30 -0.96
N GLY A 123 11.19 17.19 -0.34
CA GLY A 123 9.95 17.73 -0.89
C GLY A 123 8.80 16.70 -1.00
N ILE A 124 8.84 15.64 -0.20
CA ILE A 124 7.88 14.53 -0.25
C ILE A 124 6.75 14.79 0.75
N ARG A 125 5.51 14.81 0.25
CA ARG A 125 4.31 14.85 1.11
C ARG A 125 3.93 13.44 1.59
N TRP A 126 3.28 13.38 2.76
CA TRP A 126 2.75 12.15 3.36
C TRP A 126 1.22 12.23 3.59
N ARG A 127 0.59 11.07 3.83
CA ARG A 127 -0.86 10.93 3.95
C ARG A 127 -1.38 10.95 5.38
N CYS A 128 -0.59 10.54 6.37
CA CYS A 128 -1.10 10.44 7.73
C CYS A 128 -1.54 11.79 8.30
N ARG A 129 -2.62 11.79 9.07
CA ARG A 129 -3.13 12.96 9.78
C ARG A 129 -3.22 12.66 11.29
N PRO A 130 -3.01 13.66 12.15
CA PRO A 130 -3.33 13.53 13.57
C PRO A 130 -4.79 13.15 13.79
N ALA A 131 -5.09 12.41 14.86
CA ALA A 131 -6.45 11.93 15.14
C ALA A 131 -7.51 13.04 15.29
N ASN A 132 -7.10 14.26 15.63
CA ASN A 132 -8.00 15.40 15.87
C ASN A 132 -8.12 16.37 14.67
N SER A 133 -7.80 15.91 13.45
CA SER A 133 -7.75 16.78 12.26
C SER A 133 -9.04 16.83 11.45
N ALA A 134 -10.17 16.41 12.03
CA ALA A 134 -11.48 16.35 11.35
C ALA A 134 -12.09 17.75 11.15
#